data_AF-A0A2C9KAN4-F1
#
_entry.id   AF-A0A2C9KAN4-F1
#
_cell.length_a   1.000
_cell.length_b   1.000
_cell.length_c   1.000
_cell.angle_alpha   90.00
_cell.angle_beta   90.00
_cell.angle_gamma   90.00
#
_symmetry.space_group_name_H-M   'P 1'
#
loop_
_entity.id
_entity.type
_entity.pdbx_description
1 polymer ?
#
loop_
_entity_poly.entity_id
_entity_poly.type
_entity_poly.pdbx_seq_one_letter_code
_entity_poly.pdbx_strand_id
1 'polypeptide(L)'
;MAQAMSNGFISSGLVHAKNIYVSDSSEQMLEVLAGIGVNTTKDNTSVVEKSDLIVIAVKPNIVSCVLKEVAPVAIPEKHLFVQESQLYLLNLPPGTRVDKVMPNTPDMVQAYVQH
;
A
#
# COMPACT_ATOMS: atom_id res chain seq x y z
N MET A 1 -5.73 4.04 -6.83
CA MET A 1 -4.56 4.55 -6.10
C MET A 1 -3.36 3.63 -6.25
N ALA A 2 -3.46 2.35 -5.86
CA ALA A 2 -2.33 1.38 -5.92
C ALA A 2 -1.59 1.31 -7.28
N GLN A 3 -2.30 1.22 -8.41
CA GLN A 3 -1.67 1.23 -9.74
C GLN A 3 -0.91 2.51 -10.04
N ALA A 4 -1.50 3.67 -9.79
CA ALA A 4 -0.84 4.94 -10.04
C ALA A 4 0.41 5.12 -9.15
N MET A 5 0.39 4.67 -7.90
CA MET A 5 1.57 4.71 -7.01
C MET A 5 2.65 3.76 -7.52
N SER A 6 2.26 2.52 -7.85
CA SER A 6 3.18 1.50 -8.36
C SER A 6 3.87 2.00 -9.62
N ASN A 7 3.11 2.52 -10.57
CA ASN A 7 3.66 3.11 -11.78
C ASN A 7 4.58 4.29 -11.47
N GLY A 8 4.18 5.22 -10.60
CA GLY A 8 4.98 6.38 -10.24
C GLY A 8 6.31 6.02 -9.56
N PHE A 9 6.33 5.00 -8.70
CA PHE A 9 7.56 4.51 -8.08
C PHE A 9 8.48 3.79 -9.07
N ILE A 10 7.90 3.08 -10.04
CA ILE A 10 8.64 2.37 -11.08
C ILE A 10 9.23 3.38 -12.08
N SER A 11 8.44 4.33 -12.59
CA SER A 11 8.88 5.33 -13.57
C SER A 11 9.97 6.25 -13.02
N SER A 12 9.84 6.66 -11.76
CA SER A 12 10.86 7.47 -11.07
C SER A 12 12.15 6.71 -10.75
N GLY A 13 12.18 5.40 -10.94
CA GLY A 13 13.32 4.54 -10.60
C GLY A 13 13.56 4.37 -9.09
N LEU A 14 12.63 4.82 -8.24
CA LEU A 14 12.74 4.72 -6.79
C LEU A 14 12.60 3.28 -6.29
N VAL A 15 11.73 2.49 -6.91
CA VAL A 15 11.47 1.10 -6.52
C VAL A 15 11.33 0.22 -7.76
N HIS A 16 12.08 -0.89 -7.80
CA HIS A 16 11.88 -1.91 -8.82
C HIS A 16 10.55 -2.63 -8.65
N ALA A 17 9.84 -2.91 -9.74
CA ALA A 17 8.53 -3.58 -9.71
C ALA A 17 8.52 -4.89 -8.90
N LYS A 18 9.59 -5.70 -8.99
CA LYS A 18 9.76 -6.94 -8.23
C LYS A 18 9.78 -6.78 -6.70
N ASN A 19 10.03 -5.57 -6.20
CA ASN A 19 10.04 -5.24 -4.77
C ASN A 19 8.70 -4.63 -4.31
N ILE A 20 7.73 -4.50 -5.22
CA ILE A 20 6.39 -4.01 -4.90
C ILE A 20 5.45 -5.21 -4.76
N TYR A 21 4.72 -5.25 -3.66
CA TYR A 21 3.68 -6.23 -3.37
C TYR A 21 2.35 -5.51 -3.22
N VAL A 22 1.32 -5.98 -3.93
CA VAL A 22 -0.01 -5.37 -3.90
C VAL A 22 -1.07 -6.42 -3.64
N SER A 23 -2.00 -6.11 -2.73
CA SER A 23 -3.25 -6.83 -2.58
C SER A 23 -4.44 -5.99 -3.03
N ASP A 24 -5.42 -6.64 -3.64
CA ASP A 24 -6.69 -6.04 -4.03
C ASP A 24 -7.79 -7.12 -4.06
N SER A 25 -9.02 -6.71 -3.76
CA SER A 25 -10.21 -7.56 -3.89
C SER A 25 -10.61 -7.83 -5.35
N SER A 26 -10.24 -6.95 -6.28
CA SER A 26 -10.59 -7.02 -7.69
C SER A 26 -9.55 -7.82 -8.49
N GLU A 27 -9.96 -8.95 -9.08
CA GLU A 27 -9.09 -9.77 -9.94
C GLU A 27 -8.60 -8.98 -11.15
N GLN A 28 -9.47 -8.19 -11.77
CA GLN A 28 -9.13 -7.34 -12.91
C GLN A 28 -8.01 -6.35 -12.54
N MET A 29 -8.04 -5.81 -11.32
CA MET A 29 -7.01 -4.90 -10.83
C MET A 29 -5.68 -5.62 -10.60
N LEU A 30 -5.73 -6.84 -10.06
CA LEU A 30 -4.54 -7.67 -9.88
C LEU A 30 -3.91 -8.07 -11.22
N GLU A 31 -4.69 -8.34 -12.25
CA GLU A 31 -4.18 -8.61 -13.60
C GLU A 31 -3.49 -7.39 -14.19
N VAL A 32 -4.10 -6.20 -14.08
CA VAL A 32 -3.52 -4.93 -14.54
C VAL A 32 -2.18 -4.64 -13.84
N LEU A 33 -2.13 -4.86 -12.52
CA LEU A 33 -0.91 -4.68 -11.72
C LEU A 33 0.15 -5.75 -12.04
N ALA A 34 -0.24 -7.00 -12.24
CA ALA A 34 0.70 -8.04 -12.67
C ALA A 34 1.32 -7.69 -14.03
N GLY A 35 0.56 -7.06 -14.93
CA GLY A 35 1.02 -6.59 -16.23
C GLY A 35 2.15 -5.55 -16.18
N ILE A 36 2.30 -4.83 -15.05
CA ILE A 36 3.43 -3.89 -14.82
C ILE A 36 4.59 -4.51 -14.03
N GLY A 37 4.54 -5.83 -13.78
CA GLY A 37 5.64 -6.60 -13.19
C GLY A 37 5.73 -6.55 -11.65
N VAL A 38 4.69 -6.08 -10.96
CA VAL A 38 4.62 -6.15 -9.49
C VAL A 38 4.07 -7.49 -9.01
N ASN A 39 4.36 -7.84 -7.76
CA ASN A 39 3.82 -9.04 -7.15
C ASN A 39 2.40 -8.78 -6.66
N THR A 40 1.45 -9.62 -7.06
CA THR A 40 0.03 -9.44 -6.70
C THR A 40 -0.49 -10.61 -5.86
N THR A 41 -1.43 -10.33 -4.97
CA THR A 41 -2.07 -11.33 -4.09
C THR A 41 -3.48 -10.88 -3.70
N LYS A 42 -4.31 -11.80 -3.18
CA LYS A 42 -5.57 -11.45 -2.51
C LYS A 42 -5.44 -11.34 -0.98
N ASP A 43 -4.28 -11.71 -0.45
CA ASP A 43 -4.02 -11.76 0.99
C ASP A 43 -3.26 -10.51 1.45
N ASN A 44 -3.89 -9.72 2.32
CA ASN A 44 -3.30 -8.50 2.87
C ASN A 44 -2.14 -8.82 3.81
N THR A 45 -2.19 -9.95 4.53
CA THR A 45 -1.17 -10.32 5.51
C THR A 45 0.15 -10.65 4.81
N SER A 46 0.12 -11.41 3.71
CA SER A 46 1.32 -11.67 2.90
C SER A 46 1.97 -10.39 2.35
N VAL A 47 1.21 -9.31 2.07
CA VAL A 47 1.80 -8.04 1.64
C VAL A 47 2.58 -7.41 2.79
N VAL A 48 1.99 -7.36 3.98
CA VAL A 48 2.62 -6.77 5.18
C VAL A 48 3.89 -7.52 5.56
N GLU A 49 3.89 -8.86 5.54
CA GLU A 49 5.08 -9.65 5.90
C GLU A 49 6.28 -9.40 4.96
N LYS A 50 6.00 -9.18 3.67
CA LYS A 50 7.00 -8.97 2.62
C LYS A 50 7.41 -7.52 2.41
N SER A 51 6.83 -6.58 3.17
CA SER A 51 7.02 -5.15 2.97
C SER A 51 7.57 -4.47 4.22
N ASP A 52 8.41 -3.46 4.04
CA ASP A 52 8.85 -2.58 5.13
C ASP A 52 8.00 -1.31 5.20
N LEU A 53 7.55 -0.81 4.04
CA LEU A 53 6.62 0.31 3.90
C LEU A 53 5.30 -0.19 3.34
N ILE A 54 4.21 0.03 4.08
CA ILE A 54 2.88 -0.47 3.77
C ILE A 54 1.97 0.73 3.50
N VAL A 55 1.42 0.84 2.28
CA VAL A 55 0.43 1.86 1.94
C VAL A 55 -0.97 1.29 2.01
N ILE A 56 -1.83 1.87 2.84
CA ILE A 56 -3.24 1.49 2.94
C ILE A 56 -4.05 2.29 1.92
N ALA A 57 -4.27 1.69 0.75
CA ALA A 57 -4.93 2.31 -0.40
C ALA A 57 -6.39 1.83 -0.60
N VAL A 58 -7.12 1.61 0.49
CA VAL A 58 -8.50 1.09 0.48
C VAL A 58 -9.53 2.17 0.80
N LYS A 59 -10.82 1.92 0.49
CA LYS A 59 -11.89 2.87 0.80
C LYS A 59 -12.01 3.12 2.31
N PRO A 60 -12.33 4.34 2.77
CA PRO A 60 -12.40 4.67 4.20
C PRO A 60 -13.30 3.76 5.04
N ASN A 61 -14.38 3.24 4.46
CA ASN A 61 -15.32 2.37 5.16
C ASN A 61 -14.77 0.96 5.46
N ILE A 62 -13.69 0.52 4.80
CA ILE A 62 -13.10 -0.80 5.01
C ILE A 62 -11.71 -0.77 5.66
N VAL A 63 -11.10 0.42 5.86
CA VAL A 63 -9.78 0.56 6.50
C VAL A 63 -9.71 -0.16 7.84
N SER A 64 -10.69 0.04 8.73
CA SER A 64 -10.72 -0.62 10.04
C SER A 64 -10.71 -2.14 9.96
N CYS A 65 -11.33 -2.72 8.93
CA CYS A 65 -11.34 -4.17 8.73
C CYS A 65 -9.95 -4.67 8.34
N VAL A 66 -9.33 -4.01 7.35
CA VAL A 66 -7.99 -4.34 6.85
C VAL A 66 -6.94 -4.18 7.95
N LEU A 67 -6.99 -3.10 8.74
CA LEU A 67 -6.03 -2.91 9.82
C LEU A 67 -6.13 -3.99 10.91
N LYS A 68 -7.35 -4.43 11.24
CA LYS A 68 -7.54 -5.55 12.18
C LYS A 68 -7.02 -6.87 11.62
N GLU A 69 -7.19 -7.09 10.31
CA GLU A 69 -6.69 -8.28 9.61
C GLU A 69 -5.16 -8.35 9.64
N VAL A 70 -4.47 -7.22 9.40
CA VAL A 70 -3.00 -7.21 9.31
C VAL A 70 -2.30 -6.94 10.65
N ALA A 71 -3.02 -6.48 11.67
CA ALA A 71 -2.46 -6.18 12.98
C ALA A 71 -1.66 -7.35 13.62
N PRO A 72 -2.09 -8.63 13.52
CA PRO A 72 -1.33 -9.74 14.08
C PRO A 72 0.05 -9.96 13.46
N VAL A 73 0.26 -9.52 12.22
CA VAL A 73 1.55 -9.66 11.50
C VAL A 73 2.32 -8.33 11.41
N ALA A 74 1.77 -7.25 11.97
CA ALA A 74 2.43 -5.95 12.00
C ALA A 74 3.53 -5.94 13.08
N ILE A 75 4.75 -5.61 12.67
CA ILE A 75 5.91 -5.52 13.57
C ILE A 75 6.28 -4.03 13.71
N PRO A 76 6.03 -3.38 14.87
CA PRO A 76 6.22 -1.94 15.06
C PRO A 76 7.59 -1.38 14.67
N GLU A 77 8.66 -2.14 14.94
CA GLU A 77 10.05 -1.73 14.68
C GLU A 77 10.43 -1.86 13.20
N LYS A 78 9.78 -2.76 12.47
CA LYS A 78 10.05 -3.04 11.05
C LYS A 78 9.15 -2.22 10.14
N HIS A 79 7.84 -2.28 10.37
CA HIS A 79 6.85 -1.77 9.43
C HIS A 79 6.56 -0.28 9.65
N LEU A 80 6.47 0.46 8.55
CA LEU A 80 5.92 1.81 8.48
C LEU A 80 4.62 1.78 7.68
N PHE A 81 3.50 2.15 8.31
CA PHE A 81 2.23 2.27 7.62
C PHE A 81 2.03 3.69 7.12
N VAL A 82 1.51 3.84 5.90
CA VAL A 82 1.17 5.11 5.27
C VAL A 82 -0.30 5.10 4.91
N GLN A 83 -1.06 6.09 5.37
CA GLN A 83 -2.49 6.16 5.10
C GLN A 83 -3.07 7.59 5.18
N GLU A 84 -4.28 7.79 4.66
CA GLU A 84 -4.91 9.11 4.62
C GLU A 84 -5.38 9.63 5.99
N SER A 85 -5.64 8.78 6.99
CA SER A 85 -6.32 9.23 8.22
C SER A 85 -5.90 8.54 9.51
N GLN A 86 -5.36 9.31 10.47
CA GLN A 86 -4.98 8.80 11.79
C GLN A 86 -6.12 8.19 12.64
N LEU A 87 -7.38 8.32 12.23
CA LEU A 87 -8.53 7.75 12.98
C LEU A 87 -8.48 6.23 13.12
N TYR A 88 -7.77 5.54 12.24
CA TYR A 88 -7.76 4.08 12.20
C TYR A 88 -6.60 3.44 12.99
N LEU A 89 -5.72 4.25 13.57
CA LEU A 89 -4.49 3.82 14.27
C LEU A 89 -4.75 2.89 15.46
N LEU A 90 -5.92 2.98 16.09
CA LEU A 90 -6.30 2.17 17.25
C LEU A 90 -6.33 0.66 16.96
N ASN A 91 -6.35 0.26 15.69
CA ASN A 91 -6.40 -1.14 15.30
C ASN A 91 -5.02 -1.79 15.12
N LEU A 92 -3.93 -1.02 15.17
CA LEU A 92 -2.56 -1.54 15.04
C LEU A 92 -1.90 -1.73 16.41
N PRO A 93 -0.89 -2.62 16.53
CA PRO A 93 -0.16 -2.82 17.78
C PRO A 93 0.41 -1.50 18.34
N PRO A 94 0.49 -1.34 19.67
CA PRO A 94 1.13 -0.18 20.29
C PRO A 94 2.56 0.04 19.78
N GLY A 95 2.93 1.29 19.53
CA GLY A 95 4.25 1.66 19.00
C GLY A 95 4.40 1.50 17.49
N THR A 96 3.38 1.03 16.77
CA THR A 96 3.44 0.95 15.30
C THR A 96 3.67 2.32 14.70
N ARG A 97 4.68 2.43 13.83
CA ARG A 97 5.00 3.67 13.12
C ARG A 97 3.98 3.90 12.01
N VAL A 98 3.33 5.06 12.04
CA VAL A 98 2.35 5.43 11.01
C VAL A 98 2.54 6.88 10.59
N ASP A 99 2.70 7.07 9.28
CA ASP A 99 2.71 8.37 8.64
C ASP A 99 1.38 8.64 7.94
N LYS A 100 0.95 9.90 8.00
CA LYS A 100 -0.24 10.37 7.29
C LYS A 100 0.20 11.05 6.00
N VAL A 101 -0.25 10.49 4.87
CA VAL A 101 -0.09 11.13 3.56
C VAL A 101 -1.47 11.23 2.93
N MET A 102 -1.81 12.41 2.44
CA MET A 102 -3.00 12.63 1.61
C MET A 102 -2.53 12.83 0.17
N PRO A 103 -2.28 11.76 -0.60
CA PRO A 103 -1.95 11.92 -1.99
C PRO A 103 -3.19 12.46 -2.72
N ASN A 104 -3.10 13.67 -3.27
CA ASN A 104 -4.17 14.16 -4.13
C ASN A 104 -4.02 13.52 -5.53
N THR A 105 -5.12 13.43 -6.29
CA THR A 105 -5.12 12.83 -7.64
C THR A 105 -4.07 13.46 -8.59
N PRO A 106 -3.80 14.79 -8.54
CA PRO A 106 -2.68 15.39 -9.28
C PRO A 106 -1.28 14.82 -8.93
N ASP A 107 -0.94 14.65 -7.65
CA ASP A 107 0.36 14.13 -7.19
C ASP A 107 0.62 12.72 -7.76
N MET A 108 -0.46 11.93 -7.82
CA MET A 108 -0.49 10.57 -8.34
C MET A 108 -0.29 10.48 -9.86
N VAL A 109 -0.74 11.50 -10.60
CA VAL A 109 -0.58 11.61 -12.06
C VAL A 109 0.77 12.23 -12.42
N GLN A 110 1.30 13.17 -11.63
CA GLN A 110 2.62 13.77 -11.89
C GLN A 110 3.76 12.76 -11.75
N ALA A 111 3.66 11.79 -10.83
CA ALA A 111 4.62 10.68 -10.76
C ALA A 111 4.64 9.82 -12.03
N TYR A 112 3.55 9.79 -12.80
CA TYR A 112 3.44 9.07 -14.07
C TYR A 112 3.90 9.90 -15.29
N VAL A 113 3.92 11.23 -15.20
CA VAL A 113 4.18 12.14 -16.34
C VAL A 113 5.62 12.67 -16.39
N GLN A 114 6.46 12.37 -15.41
CA GLN A 114 7.87 12.74 -15.45
C GLN A 114 8.68 11.63 -16.14
N HIS A 115 8.83 11.83 -17.46
CA HIS A 115 9.75 11.23 -18.45
C HIS A 115 10.57 9.99 -18.09
#